data_AF-A0A1I4SUM1-F1
#
_entry.id   AF-A0A1I4SUM1-F1
#
_cell.length_a   1.000
_cell.length_b   1.000
_cell.length_c   1.000
_cell.angle_alpha   90.00
_cell.angle_beta   90.00
_cell.angle_gamma   90.00
#
_symmetry.space_group_name_H-M   'P 1'
#
loop_
_entity.id
_entity.type
_entity.pdbx_description
1 polymer ?
#
loop_
_entity_poly.entity_id
_entity_poly.type
_entity_poly.pdbx_seq_one_letter_code
_entity_poly.pdbx_strand_id
1 'polypeptide(L)'
;MADRARYLRYWGKARDDAPGQAPCHLLAYHALDVAAVGEVLLRCDRQRTMRLAASLDLTVEVFQHLFVFSLMLHDLGKFARSFQGQAQPVGCGLVPPDPGMVYDGRQRRHDRLGAELWREVLYPNRLALSVADPMTAMDLEQGVDLWLGCFFGHHGQPAAALSTPLTVDFREEDCSAAEDFVTALEAQWGVPWPCETLKDEDWQECRLAPMTWELAGLAILADWLGSNDAFFPYCAEAMPLAEYWERRALPGARQVLKQTGLLQAPVEVDPKIRTRG
;
A
#
# COMPACT_ATOMS: atom_id res chain seq x y z
N MET A 1 13.26 27.65 -5.17
CA MET A 1 12.16 26.67 -5.09
C MET A 1 12.56 25.74 -3.96
N ALA A 2 11.74 25.57 -2.92
CA ALA A 2 12.06 24.63 -1.85
C ALA A 2 12.31 23.25 -2.48
N ASP A 3 13.41 22.60 -2.11
CA ASP A 3 13.78 21.31 -2.68
C ASP A 3 12.71 20.29 -2.29
N ARG A 4 11.98 19.79 -3.28
CA ARG A 4 10.86 18.85 -3.08
C ARG A 4 11.44 17.46 -2.89
N ALA A 5 10.99 16.74 -1.87
CA ALA A 5 11.42 15.35 -1.63
C ALA A 5 11.28 14.49 -2.90
N ARG A 6 12.29 13.65 -3.18
CA ARG A 6 12.41 12.89 -4.43
C ARG A 6 11.17 12.05 -4.74
N TYR A 7 10.63 11.38 -3.73
CA TYR A 7 9.44 10.53 -3.86
C TYR A 7 8.16 11.28 -4.25
N LEU A 8 8.09 12.59 -4.03
CA LEU A 8 6.95 13.39 -4.47
C LEU A 8 6.98 13.65 -5.98
N ARG A 9 8.02 13.25 -6.72
CA ARG A 9 8.12 13.42 -8.18
C ARG A 9 7.50 12.28 -8.99
N TYR A 10 6.73 11.41 -8.33
CA TYR A 10 6.09 10.23 -8.91
C TYR A 10 4.58 10.38 -8.82
N TRP A 11 3.87 10.04 -9.90
CA TRP A 11 2.41 10.04 -9.93
C TRP A 11 1.86 8.65 -9.60
N GLY A 12 0.80 8.60 -8.80
CA GLY A 12 0.05 7.37 -8.51
C GLY A 12 -1.18 7.24 -9.41
N LYS A 13 -1.76 8.40 -9.78
CA LYS A 13 -2.81 8.52 -10.80
C LYS A 13 -2.55 9.70 -11.71
N ALA A 14 -2.85 9.53 -12.99
CA ALA A 14 -2.79 10.58 -13.99
C ALA A 14 -4.13 10.68 -14.70
N ARG A 15 -4.42 11.87 -15.21
CA ARG A 15 -5.63 12.19 -15.96
C ARG A 15 -5.24 12.95 -17.22
N ASP A 16 -5.96 12.70 -18.30
CA ASP A 16 -5.87 13.51 -19.52
C ASP A 16 -6.34 14.95 -19.26
N ASP A 17 -5.78 15.92 -19.99
CA ASP A 17 -5.99 17.35 -19.74
C ASP A 17 -7.46 17.73 -19.50
N ALA A 18 -7.75 18.05 -18.23
CA ALA A 18 -9.05 18.52 -17.77
C ALA A 18 -8.89 19.93 -17.17
N PRO A 19 -9.40 20.97 -17.84
CA PRO A 19 -9.26 22.35 -17.38
C PRO A 19 -9.77 22.54 -15.94
N GLY A 20 -8.94 23.14 -15.09
CA GLY A 20 -9.28 23.45 -13.70
C GLY A 20 -9.17 22.29 -12.72
N GLN A 21 -8.65 21.13 -13.15
CA GLN A 21 -8.38 19.97 -12.30
C GLN A 21 -6.88 19.69 -12.26
N ALA A 22 -6.40 19.10 -11.15
CA ALA A 22 -5.00 18.69 -11.07
C ALA A 22 -4.75 17.55 -12.09
N PRO A 23 -3.68 17.62 -12.90
CA PRO A 23 -3.44 16.66 -13.98
C PRO A 23 -2.95 15.30 -13.46
N CYS A 24 -2.51 15.24 -12.20
CA CYS A 24 -2.14 14.00 -11.53
C CYS A 24 -2.38 14.08 -10.03
N HIS A 25 -2.40 12.89 -9.43
CA HIS A 25 -2.34 12.68 -8.00
C HIS A 25 -1.02 11.98 -7.67
N LEU A 26 -0.23 12.56 -6.76
CA LEU A 26 1.09 12.03 -6.42
C LEU A 26 1.01 10.64 -5.79
N LEU A 27 2.00 9.81 -6.07
CA LEU A 27 2.04 8.41 -5.61
C LEU A 27 2.00 8.31 -4.09
N ALA A 28 2.83 9.10 -3.41
CA ALA A 28 2.86 9.13 -1.95
C ALA A 28 1.49 9.48 -1.34
N TYR A 29 0.73 10.38 -1.97
CA TYR A 29 -0.59 10.76 -1.48
C TYR A 29 -1.63 9.67 -1.71
N HIS A 30 -1.57 8.98 -2.84
CA HIS A 30 -2.46 7.85 -3.10
C HIS A 30 -2.24 6.74 -2.07
N ALA A 31 -0.98 6.42 -1.76
CA ALA A 31 -0.62 5.49 -0.71
C ALA A 31 -1.21 5.91 0.66
N LEU A 32 -1.16 7.20 1.00
CA LEU A 32 -1.77 7.74 2.21
C LEU A 32 -3.30 7.70 2.20
N ASP A 33 -3.95 7.94 1.06
CA ASP A 33 -5.41 7.85 0.93
C ASP A 33 -5.90 6.43 1.21
N VAL A 34 -5.24 5.43 0.62
CA VAL A 34 -5.54 4.01 0.82
C VAL A 34 -5.31 3.60 2.28
N ALA A 35 -4.17 3.98 2.86
CA ALA A 35 -3.87 3.70 4.26
C ALA A 35 -4.86 4.41 5.22
N ALA A 36 -5.29 5.63 4.91
CA ALA A 36 -6.28 6.35 5.71
C ALA A 36 -7.66 5.66 5.67
N VAL A 37 -8.06 5.10 4.53
CA VAL A 37 -9.26 4.25 4.46
C VAL A 37 -9.11 3.04 5.37
N GLY A 38 -7.98 2.33 5.30
CA GLY A 38 -7.67 1.20 6.17
C GLY A 38 -7.74 1.57 7.66
N GLU A 39 -7.13 2.69 8.06
CA GLU A 39 -7.16 3.15 9.45
C GLU A 39 -8.61 3.42 9.90
N VAL A 40 -9.36 4.21 9.14
CA VAL A 40 -10.73 4.58 9.54
C VAL A 40 -11.63 3.35 9.57
N LEU A 41 -11.47 2.42 8.62
CA LEU A 41 -12.20 1.16 8.59
C LEU A 41 -11.95 0.35 9.87
N LEU A 42 -10.69 0.13 10.24
CA LEU A 42 -10.33 -0.63 11.45
C LEU A 42 -10.75 0.08 12.74
N ARG A 43 -10.72 1.42 12.78
CA ARG A 43 -11.15 2.19 13.95
C ARG A 43 -12.67 2.17 14.14
N CYS A 44 -13.43 2.20 13.06
CA CYS A 44 -14.89 2.20 13.14
C CYS A 44 -15.48 0.80 13.39
N ASP A 45 -14.91 -0.27 12.83
CA ASP A 45 -15.34 -1.66 13.09
C ASP A 45 -14.47 -2.33 14.16
N ARG A 46 -14.55 -1.83 15.40
CA ARG A 46 -13.73 -2.30 16.53
C ARG A 46 -13.86 -3.80 16.78
N GLN A 47 -15.04 -4.37 16.58
CA GLN A 47 -15.26 -5.81 16.79
C GLN A 47 -14.55 -6.65 15.74
N ARG A 48 -14.62 -6.29 14.45
CA ARG A 48 -13.85 -6.97 13.41
C ARG A 48 -12.36 -6.84 13.65
N THR A 49 -11.88 -5.64 13.97
CA THR A 49 -10.45 -5.40 14.25
C THR A 49 -9.95 -6.25 15.41
N MET A 50 -10.72 -6.36 16.50
CA MET A 50 -10.37 -7.25 17.62
C MET A 50 -10.32 -8.72 17.20
N ARG A 51 -11.27 -9.19 16.37
CA ARG A 51 -11.25 -10.56 15.86
C ARG A 51 -10.04 -10.82 14.97
N LEU A 52 -9.73 -9.90 14.06
CA LEU A 52 -8.56 -10.02 13.16
C LEU A 52 -7.26 -10.06 13.95
N ALA A 53 -7.09 -9.12 14.90
CA ALA A 53 -5.92 -9.08 15.76
C ALA A 53 -5.79 -10.38 16.58
N ALA A 54 -6.88 -10.88 17.17
CA ALA A 54 -6.89 -12.12 17.92
C ALA A 54 -6.59 -13.36 17.05
N SER A 55 -7.13 -13.43 15.82
CA SER A 55 -6.82 -14.52 14.87
C SER A 55 -5.34 -14.55 14.48
N LEU A 56 -4.70 -13.38 14.48
CA LEU A 56 -3.26 -13.22 14.23
C LEU A 56 -2.43 -13.27 15.51
N ASP A 57 -3.00 -13.51 16.69
CA ASP A 57 -2.29 -13.43 17.97
C ASP A 57 -1.49 -12.12 18.17
N LEU A 58 -2.03 -11.02 17.66
CA LEU A 58 -1.48 -9.67 17.79
C LEU A 58 -2.35 -8.83 18.73
N THR A 59 -1.74 -7.83 19.36
CA THR A 59 -2.52 -6.74 19.97
C THR A 59 -3.22 -5.94 18.88
N VAL A 60 -4.33 -5.27 19.24
CA VAL A 60 -5.07 -4.42 18.30
C VAL A 60 -4.16 -3.32 17.76
N GLU A 61 -3.32 -2.75 18.61
CA GLU A 61 -2.40 -1.67 18.28
C GLU A 61 -1.32 -2.14 17.29
N VAL A 62 -0.71 -3.31 17.52
CA VAL A 62 0.30 -3.88 16.60
C VAL A 62 -0.33 -4.24 15.26
N PHE A 63 -1.50 -4.89 15.27
CA PHE A 63 -2.20 -5.23 14.03
C PHE A 63 -2.56 -3.99 13.22
N GLN A 64 -3.16 -2.99 13.85
CA GLN A 64 -3.56 -1.74 13.18
C GLN A 64 -2.34 -1.04 12.58
N HIS A 65 -1.25 -0.91 13.34
CA HIS A 65 -0.05 -0.24 12.85
C HIS A 65 0.56 -1.00 11.67
N LEU A 66 0.75 -2.32 11.80
CA LEU A 66 1.29 -3.16 10.75
C LEU A 66 0.43 -3.14 9.47
N PHE A 67 -0.90 -3.26 9.61
CA PHE A 67 -1.83 -3.25 8.49
C PHE A 67 -1.86 -1.90 7.77
N VAL A 68 -2.01 -0.79 8.51
CA VAL A 68 -2.08 0.55 7.93
C VAL A 68 -0.77 0.93 7.25
N PHE A 69 0.38 0.60 7.87
CA PHE A 69 1.67 0.86 7.25
C PHE A 69 1.84 0.05 5.97
N SER A 70 1.43 -1.22 5.96
CA SER A 70 1.51 -2.07 4.76
C SER A 70 0.65 -1.54 3.61
N LEU A 71 -0.50 -0.91 3.90
CA LEU A 71 -1.28 -0.19 2.89
C LEU A 71 -0.54 1.01 2.30
N MET A 72 0.31 1.70 3.05
CA MET A 72 1.14 2.77 2.49
C MET A 72 2.17 2.25 1.48
N LEU A 73 2.44 0.95 1.48
CA LEU A 73 3.43 0.30 0.61
C LEU A 73 2.82 -0.37 -0.62
N HIS A 74 1.50 -0.60 -0.66
CA HIS A 74 0.84 -1.47 -1.66
C HIS A 74 1.21 -1.16 -3.13
N ASP A 75 1.48 0.11 -3.43
CA ASP A 75 1.73 0.62 -4.77
C ASP A 75 3.21 1.00 -5.02
N LEU A 76 4.15 0.50 -4.22
CA LEU A 76 5.59 0.79 -4.35
C LEU A 76 6.13 0.56 -5.76
N GLY A 77 5.62 -0.41 -6.52
CA GLY A 77 6.11 -0.64 -7.88
C GLY A 77 5.74 0.45 -8.87
N LYS A 78 4.85 1.40 -8.52
CA LYS A 78 4.61 2.60 -9.33
C LYS A 78 5.80 3.55 -9.32
N PHE A 79 6.78 3.40 -8.43
CA PHE A 79 8.05 4.11 -8.54
C PHE A 79 8.86 3.71 -9.79
N ALA A 80 8.54 2.58 -10.43
CA ALA A 80 9.20 2.15 -11.67
C ALA A 80 9.15 3.23 -12.75
N ARG A 81 10.29 3.50 -13.38
CA ARG A 81 10.37 4.39 -14.54
C ARG A 81 9.48 3.93 -15.68
N SER A 82 9.42 2.62 -15.91
CA SER A 82 8.53 2.04 -16.91
C SER A 82 7.08 2.41 -16.64
N PHE A 83 6.60 2.24 -15.40
CA PHE A 83 5.24 2.63 -14.98
C PHE A 83 5.00 4.13 -15.15
N GLN A 84 5.93 4.97 -14.66
CA GLN A 84 5.82 6.42 -14.75
C GLN A 84 5.77 6.93 -16.20
N GLY A 85 6.36 6.19 -17.15
CA GLY A 85 6.32 6.48 -18.58
C GLY A 85 4.95 6.34 -19.24
N GLN A 86 3.96 5.74 -18.57
CA GLN A 86 2.61 5.57 -19.12
C GLN A 86 1.82 6.88 -19.27
N ALA A 87 2.19 7.92 -18.50
CA ALA A 87 1.54 9.23 -18.58
C ALA A 87 2.55 10.35 -18.32
N GLN A 88 2.33 11.52 -18.93
CA GLN A 88 3.17 12.71 -18.75
C GLN A 88 2.35 13.95 -18.36
N PRO A 89 1.81 13.99 -17.12
CA PRO A 89 1.13 15.17 -16.61
C PRO A 89 2.00 16.43 -16.69
N VAL A 90 1.53 17.44 -17.41
CA VAL A 90 2.28 18.67 -17.66
C VAL A 90 2.31 19.56 -16.41
N GLY A 91 3.45 20.22 -16.15
CA GLY A 91 3.56 21.22 -15.09
C GLY A 91 3.74 20.69 -13.67
N CYS A 92 3.88 19.37 -13.49
CA CYS A 92 3.95 18.74 -12.16
C CYS A 92 5.37 18.50 -11.62
N GLY A 93 6.41 18.73 -12.43
CA GLY A 93 7.81 18.48 -12.04
C GLY A 93 8.12 17.00 -11.76
N LEU A 94 7.42 16.10 -12.47
CA LEU A 94 7.56 14.65 -12.32
C LEU A 94 8.88 14.14 -12.93
N VAL A 95 9.23 12.91 -12.61
CA VAL A 95 10.35 12.24 -13.26
C VAL A 95 10.12 12.09 -14.77
N PRO A 96 11.12 12.35 -15.63
CA PRO A 96 10.94 12.23 -17.07
C PRO A 96 10.79 10.76 -17.47
N PRO A 97 10.05 10.42 -18.53
CA PRO A 97 10.00 9.05 -19.05
C PRO A 97 11.39 8.60 -19.51
N ASP A 98 11.62 7.29 -19.55
CA ASP A 98 12.74 6.68 -20.26
C ASP A 98 12.20 5.87 -21.44
N PRO A 99 12.41 6.29 -22.70
CA PRO A 99 11.93 5.56 -23.86
C PRO A 99 12.45 4.12 -23.96
N GLY A 100 13.56 3.80 -23.28
CA GLY A 100 14.12 2.44 -23.21
C GLY A 100 13.44 1.52 -22.20
N MET A 101 12.61 2.05 -21.29
CA MET A 101 11.92 1.30 -20.24
C MET A 101 10.41 1.33 -20.50
N VAL A 102 9.87 0.23 -21.03
CA VAL A 102 8.45 0.12 -21.42
C VAL A 102 7.70 -0.72 -20.40
N TYR A 103 6.58 -0.20 -19.89
CA TYR A 103 5.76 -0.92 -18.90
C TYR A 103 5.06 -2.13 -19.51
N ASP A 104 5.33 -3.31 -18.96
CA ASP A 104 4.59 -4.54 -19.26
C ASP A 104 3.57 -4.83 -18.16
N GLY A 105 2.35 -4.30 -18.34
CA GLY A 105 1.24 -4.53 -17.41
C GLY A 105 0.72 -5.97 -17.33
N ARG A 106 1.25 -6.91 -18.13
CA ARG A 106 0.88 -8.34 -18.08
C ARG A 106 1.86 -9.15 -17.25
N GLN A 107 3.16 -8.98 -17.49
CA GLN A 107 4.19 -9.81 -16.84
C GLN A 107 4.83 -9.09 -15.65
N ARG A 108 4.94 -7.76 -15.72
CA ARG A 108 5.67 -6.90 -14.78
C ARG A 108 4.76 -5.77 -14.29
N ARG A 109 3.56 -6.16 -13.87
CA ARG A 109 2.58 -5.25 -13.29
C ARG A 109 3.13 -4.63 -12.01
N HIS A 110 2.73 -3.40 -11.72
CA HIS A 110 3.29 -2.58 -10.64
C HIS A 110 3.19 -3.25 -9.25
N ASP A 111 2.21 -4.10 -9.03
CA ASP A 111 2.07 -4.85 -7.79
C ASP A 111 3.22 -5.88 -7.61
N ARG A 112 3.58 -6.62 -8.68
CA ARG A 112 4.77 -7.48 -8.73
C ARG A 112 6.07 -6.70 -8.64
N LEU A 113 6.16 -5.57 -9.34
CA LEU A 113 7.33 -4.70 -9.26
C LEU A 113 7.54 -4.16 -7.83
N GLY A 114 6.44 -3.87 -7.12
CA GLY A 114 6.49 -3.44 -5.72
C GLY A 114 7.02 -4.51 -4.79
N ALA A 115 6.54 -5.76 -4.95
CA ALA A 115 7.04 -6.90 -4.19
C ALA A 115 8.53 -7.14 -4.43
N GLU A 116 8.98 -7.10 -5.69
CA GLU A 116 10.39 -7.32 -6.02
C GLU A 116 11.28 -6.16 -5.54
N LEU A 117 10.83 -4.91 -5.70
CA LEU A 117 11.53 -3.74 -5.15
C LEU A 117 11.68 -3.84 -3.62
N TRP A 118 10.66 -4.33 -2.94
CA TRP A 118 10.73 -4.58 -1.51
C TRP A 118 11.82 -5.61 -1.19
N ARG A 119 11.78 -6.79 -1.81
CA ARG A 119 12.73 -7.89 -1.55
C ARG A 119 14.18 -7.53 -1.87
N GLU A 120 14.44 -6.97 -3.05
CA GLU A 120 15.82 -6.76 -3.52
C GLU A 120 16.47 -5.50 -2.95
N VAL A 121 15.67 -4.48 -2.57
CA VAL A 121 16.20 -3.16 -2.20
C VAL A 121 15.81 -2.76 -0.78
N LEU A 122 14.53 -2.76 -0.44
CA LEU A 122 14.05 -2.17 0.81
C LEU A 122 14.27 -3.09 2.02
N TYR A 123 14.03 -4.41 1.86
CA TYR A 123 14.19 -5.39 2.92
C TYR A 123 15.65 -5.50 3.42
N PRO A 124 16.67 -5.61 2.56
CA PRO A 124 18.07 -5.66 2.99
C PRO A 124 18.52 -4.44 3.78
N ASN A 125 18.02 -3.26 3.40
CA ASN A 125 18.38 -1.99 4.04
C ASN A 125 17.69 -1.77 5.41
N ARG A 126 16.68 -2.59 5.74
CA ARG A 126 15.79 -2.35 6.89
C ARG A 126 15.75 -3.50 7.87
N LEU A 127 15.49 -4.70 7.38
CA LEU A 127 15.12 -5.85 8.21
C LEU A 127 16.17 -6.95 8.21
N ALA A 128 16.99 -7.06 7.15
CA ALA A 128 18.00 -8.13 7.10
C ALA A 128 19.03 -8.06 8.24
N LEU A 129 19.28 -6.86 8.81
CA LEU A 129 20.17 -6.67 9.95
C LEU A 129 19.48 -6.77 11.32
N SER A 130 18.16 -7.04 11.34
CA SER A 130 17.40 -7.14 12.60
C SER A 130 17.60 -8.47 13.33
N VAL A 131 18.25 -9.45 12.69
CA VAL A 131 18.47 -10.80 13.22
C VAL A 131 19.92 -11.22 13.02
N ALA A 132 20.42 -12.06 13.94
CA ALA A 132 21.85 -12.32 14.09
C ALA A 132 22.36 -13.51 13.25
N ASP A 133 21.48 -14.44 12.87
CA ASP A 133 21.87 -15.66 12.16
C ASP A 133 21.09 -15.86 10.84
N PRO A 134 21.67 -16.62 9.89
CA PRO A 134 21.07 -16.78 8.56
C PRO A 134 19.73 -17.52 8.53
N MET A 135 19.48 -18.44 9.47
CA MET A 135 18.22 -19.20 9.49
C MET A 135 17.08 -18.26 9.85
N THR A 136 17.24 -17.55 10.98
CA THR A 136 16.27 -16.56 11.43
C THR A 136 16.05 -15.43 10.42
N ALA A 137 17.08 -15.06 9.64
CA ALA A 137 16.96 -14.09 8.55
C ALA A 137 16.05 -14.58 7.41
N MET A 138 16.18 -15.85 7.06
CA MET A 138 15.34 -16.50 6.05
C MET A 138 13.89 -16.64 6.54
N ASP A 139 13.67 -16.95 7.81
CA ASP A 139 12.32 -17.08 8.38
C ASP A 139 11.64 -15.71 8.48
N LEU A 140 12.37 -14.67 8.87
CA LEU A 140 11.87 -13.30 8.86
C LEU A 140 11.51 -12.84 7.44
N GLU A 141 12.37 -13.12 6.46
CA GLU A 141 12.11 -12.77 5.06
C GLU A 141 10.83 -13.45 4.56
N GLN A 142 10.67 -14.74 4.82
CA GLN A 142 9.46 -15.51 4.48
C GLN A 142 8.20 -14.95 5.13
N GLY A 143 8.25 -14.61 6.42
CA GLY A 143 7.10 -14.04 7.11
C GLY A 143 6.72 -12.65 6.62
N VAL A 144 7.72 -11.80 6.33
CA VAL A 144 7.51 -10.49 5.71
C VAL A 144 6.91 -10.64 4.31
N ASP A 145 7.41 -11.58 3.51
CA ASP A 145 6.91 -11.86 2.17
C ASP A 145 5.47 -12.39 2.18
N LEU A 146 5.15 -13.30 3.11
CA LEU A 146 3.80 -13.80 3.30
C LEU A 146 2.83 -12.68 3.70
N TRP A 147 3.28 -11.79 4.59
CA TRP A 147 2.49 -10.64 5.04
C TRP A 147 2.29 -9.62 3.93
N LEU A 148 3.37 -9.09 3.34
CA LEU A 148 3.31 -8.06 2.30
C LEU A 148 2.74 -8.58 0.99
N GLY A 149 2.79 -9.88 0.74
CA GLY A 149 2.07 -10.55 -0.35
C GLY A 149 0.56 -10.30 -0.31
N CYS A 150 -0.02 -10.01 0.86
CA CYS A 150 -1.42 -9.62 0.99
C CYS A 150 -1.72 -8.23 0.38
N PHE A 151 -0.72 -7.35 0.33
CA PHE A 151 -0.87 -5.96 -0.08
C PHE A 151 -0.36 -5.74 -1.51
N PHE A 152 0.72 -6.42 -1.93
CA PHE A 152 1.18 -6.46 -3.32
C PHE A 152 0.37 -7.41 -4.22
N GLY A 153 -0.66 -8.07 -3.66
CA GLY A 153 -1.56 -8.96 -4.38
C GLY A 153 -2.92 -8.34 -4.65
N HIS A 154 -3.12 -7.02 -4.52
CA HIS A 154 -4.44 -6.36 -4.59
C HIS A 154 -5.13 -6.42 -5.96
N HIS A 155 -4.59 -7.21 -6.89
CA HIS A 155 -5.20 -7.57 -8.15
C HIS A 155 -5.41 -9.09 -8.33
N GLY A 156 -5.38 -9.87 -7.24
CA GLY A 156 -5.99 -11.21 -7.13
C GLY A 156 -5.07 -12.43 -7.18
N GLN A 157 -3.73 -12.29 -7.16
CA GLN A 157 -2.78 -13.41 -7.12
C GLN A 157 -1.49 -13.05 -6.35
N PRO A 158 -0.87 -13.97 -5.59
CA PRO A 158 0.46 -13.75 -4.99
C PRO A 158 1.51 -13.42 -6.05
N ALA A 159 2.37 -12.43 -5.77
CA ALA A 159 3.43 -12.02 -6.68
C ALA A 159 4.59 -13.04 -6.66
N ALA A 160 4.64 -13.90 -7.69
CA ALA A 160 5.81 -14.71 -7.98
C ALA A 160 7.03 -13.81 -8.28
N ALA A 161 8.22 -14.27 -7.92
CA ALA A 161 9.47 -13.58 -8.21
C ALA A 161 9.60 -13.30 -9.71
N LEU A 162 10.18 -12.14 -10.04
CA LEU A 162 10.37 -11.74 -11.42
C LEU A 162 11.46 -12.59 -12.08
N SER A 163 11.25 -12.95 -13.35
CA SER A 163 12.22 -13.71 -14.14
C SER A 163 13.33 -12.84 -14.74
N THR A 164 13.20 -11.51 -14.63
CA THR A 164 14.16 -10.53 -15.16
C THR A 164 14.47 -9.44 -14.11
N PRO A 165 15.68 -8.84 -14.13
CA PRO A 165 16.13 -7.90 -13.12
C PRO A 165 15.24 -6.65 -12.99
N LEU A 166 15.21 -6.03 -11.81
CA LEU A 166 14.54 -4.75 -11.58
C LEU A 166 15.00 -3.62 -12.50
N THR A 167 16.25 -3.66 -12.97
CA THR A 167 16.83 -2.64 -13.87
C THR A 167 16.13 -2.54 -15.24
N VAL A 168 15.23 -3.48 -15.56
CA VAL A 168 14.34 -3.38 -16.73
C VAL A 168 13.31 -2.25 -16.57
N ASP A 169 12.91 -1.96 -15.34
CA ASP A 169 11.83 -1.01 -15.02
C ASP A 169 12.26 0.16 -14.15
N PHE A 170 13.29 -0.03 -13.32
CA PHE A 170 13.76 0.95 -12.36
C PHE A 170 15.14 1.48 -12.74
N ARG A 171 15.32 2.79 -12.56
CA ARG A 171 16.64 3.42 -12.41
C ARG A 171 17.04 3.45 -10.94
N GLU A 172 18.33 3.64 -10.67
CA GLU A 172 18.84 3.79 -9.30
C GLU A 172 18.16 4.94 -8.53
N GLU A 173 17.82 6.03 -9.23
CA GLU A 173 17.10 7.17 -8.64
C GLU A 173 15.66 6.81 -8.22
N ASP A 174 15.03 5.84 -8.90
CA ASP A 174 13.69 5.36 -8.56
C ASP A 174 13.71 4.51 -7.30
N CYS A 175 14.68 3.59 -7.23
CA CYS A 175 14.93 2.80 -6.02
C CYS A 175 15.24 3.72 -4.82
N SER A 176 16.08 4.74 -5.04
CA SER A 176 16.40 5.73 -4.00
C SER A 176 15.18 6.57 -3.58
N ALA A 177 14.29 6.91 -4.52
CA ALA A 177 13.07 7.63 -4.19
C ALA A 177 12.10 6.76 -3.38
N ALA A 178 11.95 5.48 -3.71
CA ALA A 178 11.18 4.54 -2.92
C ALA A 178 11.76 4.36 -1.51
N GLU A 179 13.09 4.25 -1.38
CA GLU A 179 13.80 4.19 -0.10
C GLU A 179 13.55 5.45 0.75
N ASP A 180 13.65 6.65 0.16
CA ASP A 180 13.34 7.90 0.84
C ASP A 180 11.87 7.95 1.30
N PHE A 181 10.95 7.42 0.49
CA PHE A 181 9.53 7.39 0.82
C PHE A 181 9.28 6.54 2.06
N VAL A 182 9.76 5.28 2.08
CA VAL A 182 9.58 4.40 3.23
C VAL A 182 10.29 4.94 4.46
N THR A 183 11.48 5.54 4.31
CA THR A 183 12.18 6.23 5.40
C THR A 183 11.36 7.39 5.98
N ALA A 184 10.73 8.19 5.12
CA ALA A 184 9.86 9.27 5.55
C ALA A 184 8.59 8.75 6.26
N LEU A 185 8.04 7.61 5.83
CA LEU A 185 6.92 6.95 6.51
C LEU A 185 7.34 6.48 7.91
N GLU A 186 8.44 5.76 8.03
CA GLU A 186 8.95 5.27 9.33
C GLU A 186 9.29 6.42 10.29
N ALA A 187 9.87 7.51 9.78
CA ALA A 187 10.15 8.69 10.59
C ALA A 187 8.87 9.36 11.13
N GLN A 188 7.77 9.27 10.38
CA GLN A 188 6.51 9.94 10.71
C GLN A 188 5.53 9.07 11.52
N TRP A 189 5.44 7.77 11.23
CA TRP A 189 4.50 6.82 11.86
C TRP A 189 5.17 5.76 12.72
N GLY A 190 6.50 5.66 12.69
CA GLY A 190 7.26 4.63 13.39
C GLY A 190 7.50 3.39 12.53
N VAL A 191 8.42 2.54 12.98
CA VAL A 191 8.73 1.27 12.33
C VAL A 191 7.66 0.24 12.71
N PRO A 192 6.97 -0.39 11.74
CA PRO A 192 5.78 -1.20 12.02
C PRO A 192 6.06 -2.69 12.27
N TRP A 193 7.29 -3.17 12.08
CA TRP A 193 7.60 -4.60 11.91
C TRP A 193 7.75 -5.36 13.24
N PRO A 194 6.80 -6.23 13.65
CA PRO A 194 6.97 -7.10 14.81
C PRO A 194 7.87 -8.30 14.45
N CYS A 195 9.18 -8.06 14.32
CA CYS A 195 10.13 -9.03 13.76
C CYS A 195 10.13 -10.37 14.51
N GLU A 196 9.94 -10.37 15.83
CA GLU A 196 9.82 -11.60 16.64
C GLU A 196 8.62 -12.47 16.25
N THR A 197 7.50 -11.84 15.87
CA THR A 197 6.31 -12.54 15.40
C THR A 197 6.44 -12.95 13.94
N LEU A 198 6.99 -12.05 13.11
CA LEU A 198 7.13 -12.31 11.67
C LEU A 198 8.09 -13.46 11.38
N LYS A 199 9.13 -13.68 12.20
CA LYS A 199 10.08 -14.78 12.02
C LYS A 199 9.62 -16.12 12.62
N ASP A 200 8.48 -16.16 13.30
CA ASP A 200 7.95 -17.38 13.93
C ASP A 200 7.22 -18.24 12.88
N GLU A 201 7.79 -19.38 12.51
CA GLU A 201 7.23 -20.31 11.52
C GLU A 201 5.83 -20.81 11.92
N ASP A 202 5.60 -21.14 13.20
CA ASP A 202 4.30 -21.61 13.68
C ASP A 202 3.26 -20.49 13.55
N TRP A 203 3.65 -19.24 13.81
CA TRP A 203 2.79 -18.08 13.57
C TRP A 203 2.48 -17.90 12.07
N GLN A 204 3.49 -17.99 11.21
CA GLN A 204 3.32 -17.87 9.76
C GLN A 204 2.33 -18.91 9.22
N GLU A 205 2.50 -20.18 9.57
CA GLU A 205 1.69 -21.28 9.08
C GLU A 205 0.30 -21.36 9.73
N CYS A 206 0.23 -21.19 11.05
CA CYS A 206 -1.00 -21.46 11.81
C CYS A 206 -1.83 -20.22 12.11
N ARG A 207 -1.32 -19.00 11.88
CA ARG A 207 -2.05 -17.74 12.13
C ARG A 207 -2.15 -16.89 10.88
N LEU A 208 -1.03 -16.58 10.23
CA LEU A 208 -1.02 -15.69 9.06
C LEU A 208 -1.56 -16.36 7.80
N ALA A 209 -1.02 -17.52 7.40
CA ALA A 209 -1.39 -18.18 6.15
C ALA A 209 -2.92 -18.34 5.97
N PRO A 210 -3.71 -18.75 7.00
CA PRO A 210 -5.17 -18.83 6.91
C PRO A 210 -5.88 -17.48 6.70
N MET A 211 -5.26 -16.37 7.13
CA MET A 211 -5.84 -15.02 7.11
C MET A 211 -5.46 -14.21 5.85
N THR A 212 -4.50 -14.68 5.06
CA THR A 212 -3.98 -13.94 3.88
C THR A 212 -5.07 -13.46 2.91
N TRP A 213 -6.07 -14.29 2.63
CA TRP A 213 -7.20 -13.93 1.77
C TRP A 213 -8.09 -12.83 2.34
N GLU A 214 -8.35 -12.86 3.64
CA GLU A 214 -9.16 -11.83 4.31
C GLU A 214 -8.40 -10.50 4.34
N LEU A 215 -7.11 -10.54 4.69
CA LEU A 215 -6.23 -9.37 4.68
C LEU A 215 -6.10 -8.76 3.29
N ALA A 216 -5.87 -9.58 2.26
CA ALA A 216 -5.82 -9.12 0.88
C ALA A 216 -7.15 -8.50 0.42
N GLY A 217 -8.29 -9.10 0.81
CA GLY A 217 -9.61 -8.54 0.53
C GLY A 217 -9.83 -7.17 1.16
N LEU A 218 -9.36 -6.95 2.40
CA LEU A 218 -9.39 -5.65 3.06
C LEU A 218 -8.46 -4.64 2.39
N ALA A 219 -7.28 -5.07 1.94
CA ALA A 219 -6.36 -4.21 1.21
C ALA A 219 -6.94 -3.76 -0.13
N ILE A 220 -7.55 -4.68 -0.90
CA ILE A 220 -8.27 -4.38 -2.15
C ILE A 220 -9.40 -3.39 -1.90
N LEU A 221 -10.19 -3.60 -0.85
CA LEU A 221 -11.27 -2.69 -0.48
C LEU A 221 -10.73 -1.29 -0.15
N ALA A 222 -9.64 -1.22 0.61
CA ALA A 222 -9.01 0.05 0.97
C ALA A 222 -8.49 0.78 -0.29
N ASP A 223 -7.83 0.07 -1.20
CA ASP A 223 -7.36 0.66 -2.47
C ASP A 223 -8.54 1.15 -3.31
N TRP A 224 -9.59 0.33 -3.48
CA TRP A 224 -10.75 0.72 -4.29
C TRP A 224 -11.44 1.98 -3.77
N LEU A 225 -11.60 2.10 -2.45
CA LEU A 225 -12.19 3.28 -1.82
C LEU A 225 -11.24 4.49 -1.81
N GLY A 226 -9.96 4.28 -1.51
CA GLY A 226 -8.90 5.29 -1.59
C GLY A 226 -8.67 5.79 -3.01
N SER A 227 -9.16 5.03 -3.99
CA SER A 227 -9.09 5.34 -5.40
C SER A 227 -10.20 6.29 -5.91
N ASN A 228 -11.19 6.61 -5.09
CA ASN A 228 -12.36 7.40 -5.48
C ASN A 228 -12.06 8.91 -5.51
N ASP A 229 -11.98 9.48 -6.72
CA ASP A 229 -11.57 10.87 -6.94
C ASP A 229 -12.58 11.93 -6.45
N ALA A 230 -13.82 11.53 -6.13
CA ALA A 230 -14.79 12.42 -5.49
C ALA A 230 -14.45 12.70 -4.02
N PHE A 231 -13.80 11.76 -3.33
CA PHE A 231 -13.36 11.92 -1.92
C PHE A 231 -11.87 12.22 -1.81
N PHE A 232 -11.10 11.77 -2.79
CA PHE A 232 -9.65 11.95 -2.90
C PHE A 232 -9.31 12.70 -4.18
N PRO A 233 -9.63 14.01 -4.26
CA PRO A 233 -9.35 14.81 -5.44
C PRO A 233 -7.85 14.83 -5.72
N TYR A 234 -7.49 14.90 -7.00
CA TYR A 234 -6.09 14.85 -7.42
C TYR A 234 -5.30 16.01 -6.83
N CYS A 235 -4.12 15.69 -6.29
CA CYS A 235 -3.22 16.65 -5.68
C CYS A 235 -1.84 16.50 -6.30
N ALA A 236 -1.45 17.49 -7.11
CA ALA A 236 -0.14 17.55 -7.76
C ALA A 236 0.87 18.40 -6.98
N GLU A 237 0.37 19.29 -6.09
CA GLU A 237 1.17 20.20 -5.28
C GLU A 237 1.80 19.46 -4.10
N ALA A 238 3.12 19.59 -3.96
CA ALA A 238 3.86 18.97 -2.88
C ALA A 238 3.61 19.67 -1.53
N MET A 239 3.37 18.86 -0.49
CA MET A 239 3.21 19.23 0.91
C MET A 239 3.74 18.09 1.79
N PRO A 240 4.04 18.35 3.08
CA PRO A 240 4.47 17.31 4.00
C PRO A 240 3.46 16.16 4.11
N LEU A 241 3.95 14.92 4.27
CA LEU A 241 3.10 13.73 4.36
C LEU A 241 2.10 13.81 5.51
N ALA A 242 2.52 14.28 6.68
CA ALA A 242 1.64 14.48 7.83
C ALA A 242 0.53 15.52 7.56
N GLU A 243 0.89 16.61 6.86
CA GLU A 243 -0.09 17.63 6.50
C GLU A 243 -1.14 17.05 5.55
N TYR A 244 -0.71 16.33 4.52
CA TYR A 244 -1.62 15.66 3.59
C TYR A 244 -2.52 14.65 4.31
N TRP A 245 -1.93 13.82 5.18
CA TRP A 245 -2.63 12.82 5.97
C TRP A 245 -3.80 13.41 6.78
N GLU A 246 -3.52 14.45 7.56
CA GLU A 246 -4.50 15.07 8.45
C GLU A 246 -5.56 15.88 7.70
N ARG A 247 -5.14 16.64 6.69
CA ARG A 247 -6.00 17.63 6.02
C ARG A 247 -6.77 17.06 4.84
N ARG A 248 -6.33 15.95 4.25
CA ARG A 248 -6.91 15.36 3.03
C ARG A 248 -7.28 13.89 3.21
N ALA A 249 -6.31 13.03 3.50
CA ALA A 249 -6.51 11.58 3.48
C ALA A 249 -7.54 11.12 4.54
N LEU A 250 -7.36 11.50 5.80
CA LEU A 250 -8.28 11.14 6.89
C LEU A 250 -9.71 11.70 6.71
N PRO A 251 -9.90 12.98 6.33
CA PRO A 251 -11.22 13.49 5.97
C PRO A 251 -11.88 12.73 4.82
N GLY A 252 -11.15 12.46 3.74
CA GLY A 252 -11.64 11.69 2.59
C GLY A 252 -12.07 10.28 2.97
N ALA A 253 -11.23 9.58 3.74
CA ALA A 253 -11.49 8.23 4.26
C ALA A 253 -12.78 8.17 5.09
N ARG A 254 -13.00 9.14 5.99
CA ARG A 254 -14.25 9.22 6.77
C ARG A 254 -15.48 9.44 5.89
N GLN A 255 -15.36 10.27 4.85
CA GLN A 255 -16.48 10.57 3.95
C GLN A 255 -16.82 9.38 3.06
N VAL A 256 -15.82 8.74 2.43
CA VAL A 256 -16.07 7.60 1.53
C VAL A 256 -16.70 6.43 2.29
N LEU A 257 -16.21 6.10 3.48
CA LEU A 257 -16.75 5.01 4.30
C LEU A 257 -18.16 5.31 4.82
N LYS A 258 -18.47 6.60 5.09
CA LYS A 258 -19.84 7.00 5.45
C LYS A 258 -20.82 6.76 4.30
N GLN A 259 -20.40 6.91 3.04
CA GLN A 259 -21.26 6.74 1.87
C GLN A 259 -21.47 5.28 1.46
N THR A 260 -20.50 4.40 1.70
CA THR A 260 -20.63 2.98 1.33
C THR A 260 -21.57 2.18 2.25
N GLY A 261 -21.97 2.76 3.39
CA GLY A 261 -22.80 2.06 4.37
C GLY A 261 -22.05 0.96 5.14
N LEU A 262 -20.76 0.73 4.86
CA LEU A 262 -19.94 -0.30 5.50
C LEU A 262 -19.75 -0.07 7.01
N LEU A 263 -19.98 1.16 7.47
CA LEU A 263 -19.95 1.53 8.89
C LEU A 263 -21.30 1.34 9.60
N GLN A 264 -22.35 0.95 8.88
CA GLN A 264 -23.67 0.71 9.45
C GLN A 264 -23.77 -0.75 9.87
N ALA A 265 -24.43 -1.01 11.01
CA ALA A 265 -24.72 -2.38 11.43
C ALA A 265 -25.52 -3.10 10.32
N PRO A 266 -25.32 -4.42 10.12
CA PRO A 266 -26.14 -5.19 9.19
C PRO A 266 -27.62 -4.94 9.51
N VAL A 267 -28.38 -4.50 8.51
CA VAL A 267 -29.83 -4.45 8.64
C VAL A 267 -30.29 -5.89 8.80
N GLU A 268 -30.99 -6.19 9.90
CA GLU A 268 -31.63 -7.49 10.10
C GLU A 268 -32.53 -7.76 8.89
N VAL A 269 -32.15 -8.74 8.06
CA VAL A 269 -33.01 -9.20 6.98
C VAL A 269 -34.10 -10.03 7.64
N ASP A 270 -35.34 -9.53 7.65
CA ASP A 270 -36.49 -10.27 8.16
C ASP A 270 -36.54 -11.65 7.49
N PRO A 271 -36.41 -12.76 8.25
CA PRO A 271 -36.36 -14.11 7.70
C PRO A 271 -37.63 -14.55 6.95
N LYS A 272 -38.66 -13.69 6.86
CA LYS A 272 -39.93 -13.99 6.18
C LYS A 272 -39.89 -13.94 4.65
N ILE A 273 -38.77 -13.63 4.00
CA ILE A 273 -38.61 -13.80 2.54
C ILE A 273 -37.96 -15.16 2.20
N ARG A 274 -38.50 -16.23 2.78
CA ARG A 274 -38.36 -17.60 2.28
C ARG A 274 -39.72 -18.27 2.39
N THR A 275 -40.61 -17.97 1.46
CA THR A 275 -41.65 -18.87 0.93
C THR A 275 -42.59 -18.07 0.04
N ARG A 276 -42.43 -18.21 -1.28
CA ARG A 276 -43.49 -18.40 -2.29
C ARG A 276 -42.83 -18.34 -3.67
N GLY A 277 -42.87 -19.49 -4.35
CA GLY A 277 -42.28 -19.76 -5.66
C GLY A 277 -41.98 -21.24 -5.75
#